data_AF-A0A8T3PGA7-F1
#
_entry.id   AF-A0A8T3PGA7-F1
#
_cell.length_a   1.000
_cell.length_b   1.000
_cell.length_c   1.000
_cell.angle_alpha   90.00
_cell.angle_beta   90.00
_cell.angle_gamma   90.00
#
_symmetry.space_group_name_H-M   'P 1'
#
loop_
_entity.id
_entity.type
_entity.pdbx_description
1 polymer ?
#
loop_
_entity_poly.entity_id
_entity_poly.type
_entity_poly.pdbx_seq_one_letter_code
_entity_poly.pdbx_strand_id
1 'polypeptide(L)'
;MCTYLGSFPAALAHAFITRLSRPGDVVIDPFCGRGTVPLQACATYRIGIGLDANPLASLLTAAKLDPPDLRAAVARLQALRLGWSFHGARWTELARSATSAPERSLVPAPHGLPYGLEPLPAPVVRAFHLTTLAQLLMLRRELDPTAAVDRFLLAALAGILHGRSRGYLSTAMPNTFSLAPRYTSRFVATRGVPAPPRDVFFLLAAKLARLFRHGVPPVRGIALHGDARCAGSAIRAALRSRGQPDRARLVVTSPPYLRVVRYGAYNWLRLWLLGADPAAIDARLGTPRHPEDYAQFVRTVLASLDDVLSDDAVVVLVVGDVATDRGRPSAEPRQLARSVWEDAARPLGYLLAGVSTDPVAPSRKVTRIWGDEAGRATDTDRILVIAPTELGRRRALAALRHPVPWEAPGPPAVRRPVAILGGDAADVPPGRPRRDGSAGADEEPGSRADDQPAAQLRPAAAGPSVRA
;
A
#
# COMPACT_ATOMS: atom_id res chain seq x y z
N MET A 1 -4.61 5.42 5.24
CA MET A 1 -4.20 4.36 6.20
C MET A 1 -2.72 4.04 6.07
N CYS A 2 -2.29 3.30 5.06
CA CYS A 2 -0.91 2.88 4.83
C CYS A 2 -0.57 2.94 3.33
N THR A 3 0.70 3.11 2.99
CA THR A 3 1.21 2.94 1.61
C THR A 3 1.33 1.44 1.28
N TYR A 4 1.07 1.09 0.02
CA TYR A 4 1.17 -0.28 -0.50
C TYR A 4 1.65 -0.20 -1.95
N LEU A 5 2.54 -1.10 -2.35
CA LEU A 5 3.07 -1.14 -3.72
C LEU A 5 2.03 -1.71 -4.69
N GLY A 6 2.14 -1.38 -5.97
CA GLY A 6 1.30 -1.98 -7.02
C GLY A 6 -0.18 -1.61 -6.93
N SER A 7 -0.51 -0.33 -6.75
CA SER A 7 -1.91 0.14 -6.81
C SER A 7 -2.11 1.16 -7.92
N PHE A 8 -3.18 1.01 -8.70
CA PHE A 8 -3.61 2.02 -9.68
C PHE A 8 -4.33 3.22 -9.03
N PRO A 9 -4.48 4.35 -9.74
CA PRO A 9 -5.11 5.56 -9.20
C PRO A 9 -6.58 5.37 -8.82
N ALA A 10 -7.02 6.00 -7.72
CA ALA A 10 -8.42 5.94 -7.28
C ALA A 10 -9.41 6.53 -8.31
N ALA A 11 -8.97 7.53 -9.09
CA ALA A 11 -9.77 8.09 -10.18
C ALA A 11 -10.13 7.05 -11.25
N LEU A 12 -9.24 6.09 -11.51
CA LEU A 12 -9.51 5.00 -12.44
C LEU A 12 -10.59 4.05 -11.90
N ALA A 13 -10.48 3.66 -10.62
CA ALA A 13 -11.52 2.87 -9.95
C ALA A 13 -12.88 3.60 -10.01
N HIS A 14 -12.89 4.90 -9.70
CA HIS A 14 -14.09 5.72 -9.73
C HIS A 14 -14.74 5.72 -11.12
N ALA A 15 -13.96 5.95 -12.16
CA ALA A 15 -14.43 6.01 -13.54
C ALA A 15 -15.16 4.72 -13.99
N PHE A 16 -14.65 3.54 -13.63
CA PHE A 16 -15.29 2.27 -14.00
C PHE A 16 -16.49 1.95 -13.10
N ILE A 17 -16.39 2.18 -11.80
CA ILE A 17 -17.48 1.93 -10.85
C ILE A 17 -18.70 2.79 -11.23
N THR A 18 -18.50 4.08 -11.46
CA THR A 18 -19.60 5.01 -11.78
C THR A 18 -20.27 4.66 -13.13
N ARG A 19 -19.52 4.14 -14.11
CA ARG A 19 -20.05 3.77 -15.43
C ARG A 19 -20.75 2.42 -15.49
N LEU A 20 -20.16 1.43 -14.84
CA LEU A 20 -20.49 0.02 -15.07
C LEU A 20 -21.33 -0.57 -13.94
N SER A 21 -21.59 0.20 -12.89
CA SER A 21 -22.42 -0.22 -11.75
C SER A 21 -23.37 0.89 -11.29
N ARG A 22 -24.39 0.51 -10.53
CA ARG A 22 -25.38 1.39 -9.88
C ARG A 22 -25.27 1.24 -8.36
N PRO A 23 -25.75 2.22 -7.56
CA PRO A 23 -25.89 2.03 -6.13
C PRO A 23 -26.60 0.70 -5.79
N GLY A 24 -26.10 -0.01 -4.78
CA GLY A 24 -26.57 -1.36 -4.41
C GLY A 24 -25.89 -2.51 -5.16
N ASP A 25 -25.23 -2.27 -6.30
CA ASP A 25 -24.50 -3.33 -7.00
C ASP A 25 -23.29 -3.82 -6.21
N VAL A 26 -22.93 -5.09 -6.42
CA VAL A 26 -21.72 -5.70 -5.87
C VAL A 26 -20.54 -5.48 -6.82
N VAL A 27 -19.45 -4.93 -6.29
CA VAL A 27 -18.19 -4.66 -6.98
C VAL A 27 -17.05 -5.41 -6.30
N ILE A 28 -16.32 -6.21 -7.08
CA ILE A 28 -15.25 -7.08 -6.58
C ILE A 28 -13.87 -6.64 -7.08
N ASP A 29 -12.88 -6.80 -6.20
CA ASP A 29 -11.45 -6.76 -6.52
C ASP A 29 -10.73 -7.97 -5.87
N PRO A 30 -10.36 -9.02 -6.63
CA PRO A 30 -9.69 -10.20 -6.10
C PRO A 30 -8.18 -10.02 -5.88
N PHE A 31 -7.64 -8.83 -6.18
CA PHE A 31 -6.24 -8.45 -5.95
C PHE A 31 -6.17 -7.10 -5.23
N CYS A 32 -6.96 -6.95 -4.18
CA CYS A 32 -7.37 -5.62 -3.71
C CYS A 32 -6.23 -4.79 -3.10
N GLY A 33 -5.12 -5.41 -2.68
CA GLY A 33 -4.01 -4.74 -2.04
C GLY A 33 -4.49 -3.89 -0.86
N ARG A 34 -4.30 -2.58 -0.94
CA ARG A 34 -4.79 -1.67 0.11
C ARG A 34 -6.29 -1.35 0.03
N GLY A 35 -7.06 -1.97 -0.85
CA GLY A 35 -8.51 -1.83 -0.96
C GLY A 35 -8.98 -0.56 -1.65
N THR A 36 -8.36 -0.17 -2.78
CA THR A 36 -8.76 1.04 -3.53
C THR A 36 -10.15 0.88 -4.15
N VAL A 37 -10.38 -0.18 -4.92
CA VAL A 37 -11.66 -0.47 -5.58
C VAL A 37 -12.80 -0.68 -4.59
N PRO A 38 -12.68 -1.59 -3.59
CA PRO A 38 -13.82 -1.84 -2.71
C PRO A 38 -14.15 -0.61 -1.84
N LEU A 39 -13.15 0.19 -1.45
CA LEU A 39 -13.43 1.45 -0.74
C LEU A 39 -14.17 2.44 -1.63
N GLN A 40 -13.75 2.58 -2.90
CA GLN A 40 -14.41 3.47 -3.84
C GLN A 40 -15.84 3.04 -4.15
N ALA A 41 -16.09 1.73 -4.23
CA ALA A 41 -17.43 1.16 -4.38
C ALA A 41 -18.30 1.54 -3.17
N CYS A 42 -17.80 1.27 -1.96
CA CYS A 42 -18.49 1.63 -0.71
C CYS A 42 -18.77 3.14 -0.60
N ALA A 43 -17.78 3.97 -0.94
CA ALA A 43 -17.89 5.44 -0.96
C ALA A 43 -18.96 5.96 -1.93
N THR A 44 -19.31 5.17 -2.94
CA THR A 44 -20.31 5.50 -3.95
C THR A 44 -21.57 4.65 -3.81
N TYR A 45 -21.89 4.16 -2.61
CA TYR A 45 -23.12 3.42 -2.32
C TYR A 45 -23.25 2.05 -3.00
N ARG A 46 -22.13 1.42 -3.39
CA ARG A 46 -22.07 0.01 -3.86
C ARG A 46 -21.57 -0.89 -2.72
N ILE A 47 -21.80 -2.20 -2.86
CA ILE A 47 -21.23 -3.20 -1.95
C ILE A 47 -19.83 -3.55 -2.46
N GLY A 48 -18.80 -3.01 -1.81
CA GLY A 48 -17.41 -3.26 -2.19
C GLY A 48 -16.84 -4.50 -1.51
N ILE A 49 -16.22 -5.38 -2.29
CA ILE A 49 -15.55 -6.58 -1.79
C ILE A 49 -14.12 -6.66 -2.28
N GLY A 50 -13.19 -6.81 -1.36
CA GLY A 50 -11.78 -7.04 -1.65
C GLY A 50 -11.31 -8.39 -1.14
N LEU A 51 -10.52 -9.09 -1.95
CA LEU A 51 -9.78 -10.28 -1.54
C LEU A 51 -8.29 -10.08 -1.86
N ASP A 52 -7.41 -10.53 -0.97
CA ASP A 52 -5.97 -10.54 -1.21
C ASP A 52 -5.30 -11.66 -0.43
N ALA A 53 -4.21 -12.22 -0.96
CA ALA A 53 -3.46 -13.28 -0.29
C ALA A 53 -2.50 -12.74 0.78
N ASN A 54 -2.18 -11.43 0.75
CA ASN A 54 -1.38 -10.78 1.75
C ASN A 54 -2.25 -10.38 2.96
N PRO A 55 -1.94 -10.85 4.19
CA PRO A 55 -2.72 -10.50 5.38
C PRO A 55 -2.68 -9.00 5.69
N LEU A 56 -1.60 -8.30 5.34
CA LEU A 56 -1.54 -6.84 5.47
C LEU A 56 -2.53 -6.16 4.53
N ALA A 57 -2.64 -6.61 3.28
CA ALA A 57 -3.61 -6.08 2.31
C ALA A 57 -5.04 -6.28 2.82
N SER A 58 -5.34 -7.49 3.29
CA SER A 58 -6.63 -7.85 3.88
C SER A 58 -6.97 -6.98 5.10
N LEU A 59 -6.02 -6.79 6.02
CA LEU A 59 -6.19 -5.93 7.19
C LEU A 59 -6.48 -4.47 6.80
N LEU A 60 -5.69 -3.90 5.89
CA LEU A 60 -5.83 -2.52 5.43
C LEU A 60 -7.16 -2.29 4.71
N THR A 61 -7.59 -3.27 3.91
CA THR A 61 -8.88 -3.25 3.22
C THR A 61 -10.01 -3.35 4.23
N ALA A 62 -9.99 -4.32 5.13
CA ALA A 62 -11.00 -4.50 6.18
C ALA A 62 -11.18 -3.26 7.04
N ALA A 63 -10.09 -2.62 7.47
CA ALA A 63 -10.15 -1.40 8.27
C ALA A 63 -10.74 -0.18 7.53
N LYS A 64 -10.69 -0.17 6.19
CA LYS A 64 -11.32 0.87 5.36
C LYS A 64 -12.78 0.59 5.05
N LEU A 65 -13.13 -0.68 4.85
CA LEU A 65 -14.47 -1.11 4.47
C LEU A 65 -15.42 -1.24 5.66
N ASP A 66 -14.87 -1.49 6.83
CA ASP A 66 -15.61 -1.70 8.07
C ASP A 66 -14.95 -0.91 9.23
N PRO A 67 -14.86 0.43 9.12
CA PRO A 67 -14.25 1.24 10.16
C PRO A 67 -15.13 1.29 11.43
N PRO A 68 -14.53 1.41 12.61
CA PRO A 68 -15.25 1.67 13.85
C PRO A 68 -15.72 3.13 13.91
N ASP A 69 -16.57 3.43 14.88
CA ASP A 69 -16.84 4.81 15.28
C ASP A 69 -15.57 5.46 15.89
N LEU A 70 -15.42 6.78 15.70
CA LEU A 70 -14.28 7.53 16.24
C LEU A 70 -14.21 7.44 17.76
N ARG A 71 -15.35 7.54 18.47
CA ARG A 71 -15.38 7.47 19.93
C ARG A 71 -14.97 6.09 20.41
N ALA A 72 -15.40 5.02 19.73
CA ALA A 72 -14.98 3.66 20.04
C ALA A 72 -13.47 3.47 19.85
N ALA A 73 -12.90 3.98 18.74
CA ALA A 73 -11.46 3.93 18.50
C ALA A 73 -10.65 4.72 19.53
N VAL A 74 -11.12 5.91 19.91
CA VAL A 74 -10.48 6.74 20.95
C VAL A 74 -10.58 6.08 22.32
N ALA A 75 -11.75 5.57 22.70
CA ALA A 75 -11.95 4.88 23.97
C ALA A 75 -11.04 3.66 24.10
N ARG A 76 -10.95 2.85 23.03
CA ARG A 76 -10.04 1.70 23.01
C ARG A 76 -8.57 2.11 23.11
N LEU A 77 -8.16 3.20 22.44
CA LEU A 77 -6.81 3.74 22.56
C LEU A 77 -6.50 4.20 24.00
N GLN A 78 -7.45 4.84 24.68
CA GLN A 78 -7.27 5.22 26.09
C GLN A 78 -7.19 4.02 27.02
N ALA A 79 -8.01 2.98 26.79
CA ALA A 79 -7.93 1.73 27.54
C ALA A 79 -6.54 1.07 27.40
N LEU A 80 -5.98 1.03 26.18
CA LEU A 80 -4.62 0.54 25.95
C LEU A 80 -3.57 1.41 26.65
N ARG A 81 -3.75 2.74 26.67
CA ARG A 81 -2.85 3.65 27.40
C ARG A 81 -2.90 3.44 28.92
N LEU A 82 -4.08 3.21 29.48
CA LEU A 82 -4.24 2.85 30.90
C LEU A 82 -3.56 1.52 31.20
N GLY A 83 -3.77 0.50 30.35
CA GLY A 83 -3.08 -0.79 30.46
C GLY A 83 -1.55 -0.63 30.43
N TRP A 84 -1.03 0.30 29.62
CA TRP A 84 0.39 0.66 29.63
C TRP A 84 0.84 1.28 30.95
N SER A 85 0.04 2.12 31.61
CA SER A 85 0.39 2.68 32.91
C SER A 85 0.55 1.61 34.00
N PHE A 86 -0.25 0.54 33.97
CA PHE A 86 -0.16 -0.56 34.94
C PHE A 86 0.90 -1.60 34.60
N HIS A 87 1.09 -1.90 33.31
CA HIS A 87 1.91 -3.03 32.87
C HIS A 87 3.16 -2.61 32.08
N GLY A 88 3.41 -1.33 31.85
CA GLY A 88 4.48 -0.82 30.99
C GLY A 88 5.90 -1.20 31.47
N ALA A 89 6.09 -1.36 32.78
CA ALA A 89 7.36 -1.80 33.36
C ALA A 89 7.79 -3.19 32.83
N ARG A 90 6.86 -4.16 32.74
CA ARG A 90 7.14 -5.52 32.24
C ARG A 90 7.58 -5.50 30.78
N TRP A 91 6.96 -4.66 29.96
CA TRP A 91 7.25 -4.53 28.54
C TRP A 91 8.57 -3.78 28.30
N THR A 92 8.88 -2.82 29.16
CA THR A 92 10.14 -2.08 29.15
C THR A 92 11.30 -3.00 29.50
N GLU A 93 11.14 -3.88 30.50
CA GLU A 93 12.13 -4.90 30.82
C GLU A 93 12.34 -5.89 29.67
N LEU A 94 11.25 -6.36 29.06
CA LEU A 94 11.32 -7.23 27.88
C LEU A 94 12.07 -6.57 26.72
N ALA A 95 11.77 -5.29 26.43
CA ALA A 95 12.47 -4.54 25.38
C ALA A 95 13.95 -4.27 25.73
N ARG A 96 14.27 -4.05 27.01
CA ARG A 96 15.65 -3.90 27.50
C ARG A 96 16.44 -5.18 27.29
N SER A 97 15.92 -6.30 27.79
CA SER A 97 16.49 -7.64 27.58
C SER A 97 16.71 -7.92 26.09
N ALA A 98 15.74 -7.56 25.26
CA ALA A 98 15.86 -7.74 23.82
C ALA A 98 16.91 -6.85 23.16
N THR A 99 17.11 -5.64 23.67
CA THR A 99 18.15 -4.72 23.19
C THR A 99 19.55 -5.23 23.55
N SER A 100 19.70 -5.87 24.72
CA SER A 100 20.96 -6.44 25.18
C SER A 100 21.34 -7.73 24.45
N ALA A 101 20.38 -8.56 24.04
CA ALA A 101 20.63 -9.82 23.33
C ALA A 101 19.70 -10.03 22.11
N PRO A 102 19.80 -9.20 21.05
CA PRO A 102 18.82 -9.19 19.95
C PRO A 102 18.67 -10.53 19.22
N GLU A 103 19.75 -11.29 19.06
CA GLU A 103 19.76 -12.54 18.28
C GLU A 103 19.11 -13.73 19.01
N ARG A 104 18.83 -13.61 20.31
CA ARG A 104 18.24 -14.67 21.15
C ARG A 104 16.94 -14.25 21.81
N SER A 105 16.40 -13.10 21.41
CA SER A 105 15.25 -12.48 22.04
C SER A 105 13.96 -13.21 21.68
N LEU A 106 13.17 -13.53 22.70
CA LEU A 106 11.83 -14.10 22.54
C LEU A 106 10.79 -13.09 23.07
N VAL A 107 9.65 -12.99 22.39
CA VAL A 107 8.54 -12.12 22.79
C VAL A 107 7.21 -12.87 22.72
N PRO A 108 6.18 -12.43 23.47
CA PRO A 108 4.85 -13.00 23.33
C PRO A 108 4.37 -12.94 21.87
N ALA A 109 3.80 -14.06 21.41
CA ALA A 109 3.13 -14.12 20.12
C ALA A 109 2.01 -13.06 20.05
N PRO A 110 1.74 -12.49 18.86
CA PRO A 110 0.68 -11.52 18.66
C PRO A 110 -0.69 -12.14 18.98
N HIS A 111 -1.70 -11.28 19.10
CA HIS A 111 -3.06 -11.73 19.35
C HIS A 111 -3.53 -12.79 18.33
N GLY A 112 -4.30 -13.77 18.78
CA GLY A 112 -4.91 -14.80 17.93
C GLY A 112 -4.00 -15.98 17.56
N LEU A 113 -2.70 -15.92 17.88
CA LEU A 113 -1.84 -17.11 17.86
C LEU A 113 -1.87 -17.81 19.23
N PRO A 114 -1.86 -19.16 19.27
CA PRO A 114 -1.90 -19.92 20.52
C PRO A 114 -0.76 -19.49 21.45
N TYR A 115 -1.00 -19.54 22.77
CA TYR A 115 -0.04 -19.11 23.79
C TYR A 115 1.38 -19.61 23.48
N GLY A 116 2.32 -18.68 23.34
CA GLY A 116 3.67 -19.02 22.92
C GLY A 116 4.58 -17.80 22.85
N LEU A 117 5.87 -18.07 22.91
CA LEU A 117 6.92 -17.11 22.62
C LEU A 117 7.35 -17.29 21.16
N GLU A 118 7.70 -16.19 20.50
CA GLU A 118 8.28 -16.20 19.16
C GLU A 118 9.60 -15.40 19.14
N PRO A 119 10.51 -15.69 18.19
CA PRO A 119 11.72 -14.90 18.00
C PRO A 119 11.40 -13.45 17.63
N LEU A 120 11.97 -12.50 18.36
CA LEU A 120 11.97 -11.09 17.96
C LEU A 120 13.16 -10.84 17.02
N PRO A 121 12.94 -10.51 15.74
CA PRO A 121 14.05 -10.35 14.81
C PRO A 121 14.95 -9.17 15.23
N ALA A 122 16.26 -9.38 15.29
CA ALA A 122 17.23 -8.33 15.60
C ALA A 122 17.07 -7.05 14.76
N PRO A 123 16.72 -7.11 13.45
CA PRO A 123 16.42 -5.92 12.65
C PRO A 123 15.23 -5.09 13.18
N VAL A 124 14.26 -5.70 13.87
CA VAL A 124 13.15 -4.99 14.54
C VAL A 124 13.66 -4.25 15.77
N VAL A 125 14.45 -4.93 16.61
CA VAL A 125 15.05 -4.33 17.82
C VAL A 125 15.83 -3.06 17.44
N ARG A 126 16.64 -3.15 16.38
CA ARG A 126 17.45 -2.03 15.86
C ARG A 126 16.63 -0.92 15.21
N ALA A 127 15.39 -1.18 14.80
CA ALA A 127 14.56 -0.20 14.11
C ALA A 127 13.90 0.80 15.07
N PHE A 128 13.79 0.48 16.35
CA PHE A 128 13.01 1.28 17.31
C PHE A 128 13.82 1.64 18.55
N HIS A 129 13.48 2.77 19.17
CA HIS A 129 13.94 3.09 20.51
C HIS A 129 13.34 2.09 21.52
N LEU A 130 14.04 1.79 22.61
CA LEU A 130 13.61 0.84 23.64
C LEU A 130 12.19 1.09 24.14
N THR A 131 11.86 2.34 24.49
CA THR A 131 10.51 2.71 24.96
C THR A 131 9.43 2.56 23.89
N THR A 132 9.75 2.89 22.63
CA THR A 132 8.85 2.68 21.49
C THR A 132 8.63 1.20 21.21
N LEU A 133 9.70 0.40 21.26
CA LEU A 133 9.64 -1.06 21.09
C LEU A 133 8.77 -1.69 22.16
N ALA A 134 8.93 -1.31 23.43
CA ALA A 134 8.12 -1.80 24.54
C ALA A 134 6.61 -1.55 24.32
N GLN A 135 6.24 -0.35 23.90
CA GLN A 135 4.84 -0.02 23.56
C GLN A 135 4.35 -0.82 22.36
N LEU A 136 5.18 -1.02 21.33
CA LEU A 136 4.83 -1.84 20.16
C LEU A 136 4.59 -3.31 20.52
N LEU A 137 5.44 -3.89 21.37
CA LEU A 137 5.30 -5.28 21.83
C LEU A 137 3.99 -5.48 22.61
N MET A 138 3.64 -4.51 23.47
CA MET A 138 2.34 -4.51 24.16
C MET A 138 1.19 -4.46 23.16
N LEU A 139 1.16 -3.45 22.27
CA LEU A 139 0.05 -3.30 21.32
C LEU A 139 -0.09 -4.50 20.38
N ARG A 140 1.03 -5.09 19.96
CA ARG A 140 1.04 -6.30 19.14
C ARG A 140 0.40 -7.49 19.83
N ARG A 141 0.54 -7.59 21.16
CA ARG A 141 -0.10 -8.65 21.95
C ARG A 141 -1.58 -8.38 22.21
N GLU A 142 -1.95 -7.13 22.43
CA GLU A 142 -3.27 -6.73 22.96
C GLU A 142 -4.31 -6.41 21.87
N LEU A 143 -3.88 -6.13 20.63
CA LEU A 143 -4.80 -5.76 19.53
C LEU A 143 -5.29 -7.00 18.79
N ASP A 144 -6.60 -7.22 18.82
CA ASP A 144 -7.27 -8.29 18.07
C ASP A 144 -7.60 -7.88 16.61
N PRO A 145 -6.97 -8.47 15.59
CA PRO A 145 -7.28 -8.15 14.19
C PRO A 145 -8.70 -8.59 13.76
N THR A 146 -9.39 -9.44 14.51
CA THR A 146 -10.76 -9.86 14.23
C THR A 146 -11.80 -8.85 14.72
N ALA A 147 -11.50 -8.13 15.80
CA ALA A 147 -12.35 -7.06 16.34
C ALA A 147 -12.21 -5.77 15.53
N ALA A 148 -13.33 -5.15 15.14
CA ALA A 148 -13.32 -4.01 14.21
C ALA A 148 -12.50 -2.81 14.69
N VAL A 149 -12.57 -2.49 15.99
CA VAL A 149 -11.82 -1.38 16.58
C VAL A 149 -10.32 -1.65 16.57
N ASP A 150 -9.92 -2.82 17.07
CA ASP A 150 -8.51 -3.20 17.18
C ASP A 150 -7.88 -3.41 15.81
N ARG A 151 -8.61 -4.02 14.87
CA ARG A 151 -8.22 -4.09 13.46
C ARG A 151 -7.91 -2.73 12.86
N PHE A 152 -8.74 -1.72 13.16
CA PHE A 152 -8.52 -0.35 12.69
C PHE A 152 -7.30 0.29 13.33
N LEU A 153 -7.11 0.12 14.65
CA LEU A 153 -5.93 0.59 15.37
C LEU A 153 -4.64 -0.08 14.84
N LEU A 154 -4.67 -1.38 14.58
CA LEU A 154 -3.56 -2.15 14.04
C LEU A 154 -3.20 -1.69 12.61
N ALA A 155 -4.21 -1.45 11.76
CA ALA A 155 -4.01 -0.89 10.43
C ALA A 155 -3.48 0.57 10.46
N ALA A 156 -3.92 1.37 11.43
CA ALA A 156 -3.39 2.71 11.65
C ALA A 156 -1.94 2.69 12.13
N LEU A 157 -1.60 1.75 13.04
CA LEU A 157 -0.26 1.51 13.57
C LEU A 157 0.71 1.06 12.47
N ALA A 158 0.31 0.09 11.63
CA ALA A 158 1.08 -0.31 10.45
C ALA A 158 1.40 0.88 9.52
N GLY A 159 0.49 1.85 9.43
CA GLY A 159 0.62 3.07 8.65
C GLY A 159 1.48 4.19 9.26
N ILE A 160 1.98 4.02 10.49
CA ILE A 160 2.95 4.94 11.14
C ILE A 160 4.24 4.23 11.58
N LEU A 161 4.37 2.94 11.30
CA LEU A 161 5.46 2.11 11.81
C LEU A 161 6.86 2.60 11.39
N HIS A 162 7.03 3.08 10.16
CA HIS A 162 8.30 3.60 9.67
C HIS A 162 8.13 4.63 8.55
N GLY A 163 9.05 5.60 8.49
CA GLY A 163 9.09 6.63 7.44
C GLY A 163 10.01 7.80 7.78
N ARG A 164 10.00 8.82 6.91
CA ARG A 164 10.95 9.95 6.93
C ARG A 164 10.62 11.07 7.94
N SER A 165 9.35 11.23 8.31
CA SER A 165 8.89 12.38 9.12
C SER A 165 8.75 12.06 10.62
N ARG A 166 8.58 13.10 11.44
CA ARG A 166 8.33 12.97 12.89
C ARG A 166 7.02 12.23 13.24
N GLY A 167 6.15 12.00 12.26
CA GLY A 167 4.90 11.25 12.41
C GLY A 167 5.05 9.74 12.31
N TYR A 168 6.28 9.21 12.22
CA TYR A 168 6.57 7.78 12.16
C TYR A 168 7.37 7.31 13.38
N LEU A 169 7.22 6.03 13.72
CA LEU A 169 7.83 5.40 14.89
C LEU A 169 9.31 5.06 14.68
N SER A 170 9.69 4.65 13.47
CA SER A 170 11.08 4.41 13.09
C SER A 170 11.56 5.37 12.01
N THR A 171 12.73 5.97 12.23
CA THR A 171 13.47 6.77 11.24
C THR A 171 14.56 5.96 10.53
N ALA A 172 14.78 4.69 10.91
CA ALA A 172 15.78 3.80 10.32
C ALA A 172 15.43 3.38 8.89
N MET A 173 14.20 3.66 8.45
CA MET A 173 13.75 3.43 7.07
C MET A 173 13.15 4.74 6.54
N PRO A 174 13.91 5.53 5.77
CA PRO A 174 13.44 6.83 5.30
C PRO A 174 12.25 6.72 4.32
N ASN A 175 11.98 5.53 3.79
CA ASN A 175 10.86 5.30 2.88
C ASN A 175 9.61 4.82 3.63
N THR A 176 8.44 5.07 3.06
CA THR A 176 7.17 4.49 3.53
C THR A 176 7.04 3.00 3.17
N PHE A 177 8.11 2.37 2.69
CA PHE A 177 8.26 0.92 2.46
C PHE A 177 9.44 0.42 3.28
N SER A 178 9.38 -0.83 3.74
CA SER A 178 10.46 -1.40 4.52
C SER A 178 11.67 -1.64 3.61
N LEU A 179 12.81 -1.05 3.95
CA LEU A 179 14.09 -1.41 3.32
C LEU A 179 14.53 -2.79 3.81
N ALA A 180 15.37 -3.47 3.04
CA ALA A 180 15.85 -4.81 3.40
C ALA A 180 16.39 -4.87 4.84
N PRO A 181 16.18 -5.95 5.61
CA PRO A 181 16.60 -6.02 7.01
C PRO A 181 18.08 -5.65 7.24
N ARG A 182 18.98 -6.04 6.33
CA ARG A 182 20.41 -5.64 6.36
C ARG A 182 20.66 -4.12 6.34
N TYR A 183 19.72 -3.33 5.81
CA TYR A 183 19.80 -1.88 5.79
C TYR A 183 19.70 -1.30 7.20
N THR A 184 18.84 -1.84 8.08
CA THR A 184 18.72 -1.31 9.45
C THR A 184 20.02 -1.52 10.22
N SER A 185 20.67 -2.67 10.05
CA SER A 185 22.00 -2.93 10.62
C SER A 185 23.06 -1.94 10.13
N ARG A 186 23.11 -1.67 8.81
CA ARG A 186 24.04 -0.69 8.24
C ARG A 186 23.73 0.74 8.67
N PHE A 187 22.45 1.13 8.68
CA PHE A 187 22.02 2.48 9.06
C PHE A 187 22.44 2.82 10.50
N VAL A 188 22.25 1.88 11.44
CA VAL A 188 22.68 2.04 12.82
C VAL A 188 24.21 2.13 12.91
N ALA A 189 24.95 1.28 12.18
CA ALA A 189 26.41 1.29 12.16
C ALA A 189 27.00 2.58 11.57
N THR A 190 26.39 3.15 10.52
CA THR A 190 26.93 4.32 9.81
C THR A 190 26.56 5.65 10.47
N ARG A 191 25.37 5.78 11.09
CA ARG A 191 24.94 7.04 11.70
C ARG A 191 25.28 7.19 13.18
N GLY A 192 25.58 6.09 13.88
CA GLY A 192 25.94 6.12 15.31
C GLY A 192 24.83 6.60 16.27
N VAL A 193 23.66 7.02 15.76
CA VAL A 193 22.56 7.55 16.57
C VAL A 193 21.39 6.55 16.59
N PRO A 194 20.93 6.09 17.77
CA PRO A 194 19.77 5.21 17.88
C PRO A 194 18.50 5.90 17.38
N ALA A 195 17.48 5.11 17.04
CA ALA A 195 16.17 5.66 16.70
C ALA A 195 15.67 6.55 17.86
N PRO A 196 15.13 7.75 17.58
CA PRO A 196 14.66 8.65 18.64
C PRO A 196 13.47 8.03 19.37
N PRO A 197 13.29 8.29 20.69
CA PRO A 197 12.09 7.86 21.40
C PRO A 197 10.84 8.47 20.77
N ARG A 198 9.84 7.62 20.53
CA ARG A 198 8.54 7.98 19.99
C ARG A 198 7.44 7.34 20.84
N ASP A 199 6.55 8.17 21.37
CA ASP A 199 5.33 7.70 22.04
C ASP A 199 4.34 7.18 20.98
N VAL A 200 4.09 5.87 21.01
CA VAL A 200 3.21 5.17 20.09
C VAL A 200 1.77 5.60 20.28
N PHE A 201 1.31 5.82 21.52
CA PHE A 201 -0.06 6.24 21.81
C PHE A 201 -0.33 7.65 21.27
N PHE A 202 0.63 8.57 21.47
CA PHE A 202 0.54 9.92 20.95
C PHE A 202 0.44 9.95 19.41
N LEU A 203 1.34 9.22 18.73
CA LEU A 203 1.35 9.19 17.26
C LEU A 203 0.15 8.43 16.68
N LEU A 204 -0.34 7.41 17.38
CA LEU A 204 -1.55 6.70 16.99
C LEU A 204 -2.80 7.60 17.16
N ALA A 205 -2.91 8.38 18.24
CA ALA A 205 -3.97 9.37 18.41
C ALA A 205 -3.97 10.42 17.28
N ALA A 206 -2.79 10.98 16.96
CA ALA A 206 -2.64 11.93 15.85
C ALA A 206 -3.01 11.28 14.49
N LYS A 207 -2.69 10.00 14.31
CA LYS A 207 -3.09 9.23 13.13
C LYS A 207 -4.60 9.06 13.04
N LEU A 208 -5.28 8.74 14.14
CA LEU A 208 -6.75 8.62 14.19
C LEU A 208 -7.43 9.93 13.83
N ALA A 209 -7.02 11.03 14.45
CA ALA A 209 -7.56 12.36 14.15
C ALA A 209 -7.48 12.69 12.65
N ARG A 210 -6.36 12.33 12.00
CA ARG A 210 -6.18 12.50 10.54
C ARG A 210 -7.06 11.57 9.71
N LEU A 211 -7.25 10.31 10.12
CA LEU A 211 -7.98 9.30 9.34
C LEU A 211 -9.49 9.59 9.28
N PHE A 212 -10.06 10.15 10.35
CA PHE A 212 -11.50 10.46 10.42
C PHE A 212 -11.89 11.82 9.81
N ARG A 213 -10.94 12.60 9.25
CA ARG A 213 -11.24 13.92 8.65
C ARG A 213 -12.18 13.87 7.44
N HIS A 214 -12.23 12.75 6.72
CA HIS A 214 -12.97 12.63 5.46
C HIS A 214 -14.24 11.77 5.60
N GLY A 215 -14.69 11.52 6.83
CA GLY A 215 -15.82 10.63 7.11
C GLY A 215 -15.49 9.16 6.86
N VAL A 216 -16.50 8.31 7.06
CA VAL A 216 -16.47 6.87 6.77
C VAL A 216 -17.33 6.58 5.53
N PRO A 217 -17.07 5.51 4.77
CA PRO A 217 -17.91 5.17 3.62
C PRO A 217 -19.37 4.92 4.08
N PRO A 218 -20.37 5.33 3.28
CA PRO A 218 -21.79 5.18 3.62
C PRO A 218 -22.26 3.72 3.61
N VAL A 219 -21.58 2.85 2.86
CA VAL A 219 -21.84 1.41 2.81
C VAL A 219 -20.65 0.66 3.42
N ARG A 220 -20.92 -0.35 4.25
CA ARG A 220 -19.88 -1.26 4.75
C ARG A 220 -19.57 -2.32 3.70
N GLY A 221 -18.29 -2.62 3.53
CA GLY A 221 -17.81 -3.63 2.57
C GLY A 221 -17.37 -4.94 3.23
N ILE A 222 -16.83 -5.84 2.42
CA ILE A 222 -16.27 -7.13 2.85
C ILE A 222 -14.80 -7.20 2.42
N ALA A 223 -13.93 -7.60 3.35
CA ALA A 223 -12.53 -7.87 3.06
C ALA A 223 -12.21 -9.31 3.44
N LEU A 224 -11.60 -10.06 2.52
CA LEU A 224 -11.26 -11.46 2.70
C LEU A 224 -9.75 -11.66 2.56
N HIS A 225 -9.19 -12.48 3.44
CA HIS A 225 -7.83 -13.00 3.27
C HIS A 225 -7.91 -14.34 2.56
N GLY A 226 -7.38 -14.42 1.34
CA GLY A 226 -7.58 -15.59 0.50
C GLY A 226 -6.78 -15.57 -0.80
N ASP A 227 -6.80 -16.69 -1.51
CA ASP A 227 -6.16 -16.79 -2.83
C ASP A 227 -7.14 -16.42 -3.93
N ALA A 228 -6.70 -15.59 -4.88
CA ALA A 228 -7.55 -15.15 -5.99
C ALA A 228 -8.04 -16.32 -6.88
N ARG A 229 -7.32 -17.45 -6.89
CA ARG A 229 -7.70 -18.67 -7.62
C ARG A 229 -8.97 -19.33 -7.08
N CYS A 230 -9.38 -18.97 -5.87
CA CYS A 230 -10.63 -19.41 -5.25
C CYS A 230 -11.56 -18.23 -4.93
N ALA A 231 -11.39 -17.09 -5.62
CA ALA A 231 -12.06 -15.85 -5.23
C ALA A 231 -13.59 -15.93 -5.36
N GLY A 232 -14.13 -16.47 -6.46
CA GLY A 232 -15.58 -16.44 -6.69
C GLY A 232 -16.35 -17.21 -5.62
N SER A 233 -15.99 -18.46 -5.33
CA SER A 233 -16.64 -19.25 -4.27
C SER A 233 -16.51 -18.61 -2.89
N ALA A 234 -15.32 -18.12 -2.51
CA ALA A 234 -15.10 -17.46 -1.23
C ALA A 234 -15.92 -16.16 -1.08
N ILE A 235 -15.97 -15.34 -2.14
CA ILE A 235 -16.71 -14.08 -2.13
C ILE A 235 -18.21 -14.35 -2.12
N ARG A 236 -18.70 -15.29 -2.92
CA ARG A 236 -20.11 -15.69 -2.93
C ARG A 236 -20.57 -16.18 -1.57
N ALA A 237 -19.77 -17.01 -0.89
CA ALA A 237 -20.05 -17.46 0.46
C ALA A 237 -20.14 -16.29 1.46
N ALA A 238 -19.21 -15.33 1.37
CA ALA A 238 -19.21 -14.15 2.23
C ALA A 238 -20.38 -13.19 1.97
N LEU A 239 -20.83 -13.07 0.72
CA LEU A 239 -22.04 -12.31 0.35
C LEU A 239 -23.29 -12.93 0.99
N ARG A 240 -23.45 -14.24 0.82
CA ARG A 240 -24.59 -15.00 1.37
C ARG A 240 -24.66 -14.93 2.89
N SER A 241 -23.53 -15.10 3.57
CA SER A 241 -23.49 -15.06 5.05
C SER A 241 -23.87 -13.69 5.62
N ARG A 242 -23.82 -12.63 4.80
CA ARG A 242 -24.22 -11.26 5.17
C ARG A 242 -25.57 -10.85 4.57
N GLY A 243 -26.32 -11.76 3.95
CA GLY A 243 -27.61 -11.45 3.31
C GLY A 243 -27.50 -10.44 2.16
N GLN A 244 -26.33 -10.35 1.52
CA GLN A 244 -26.09 -9.45 0.38
C GLN A 244 -26.37 -10.18 -0.94
N PRO A 245 -26.62 -9.46 -2.06
CA PRO A 245 -26.72 -10.07 -3.39
C PRO A 245 -25.48 -10.93 -3.68
N ASP A 246 -25.63 -12.21 -3.99
CA ASP A 246 -24.51 -13.16 -4.17
C ASP A 246 -23.94 -13.16 -5.60
N ARG A 247 -24.28 -12.14 -6.39
CA ARG A 247 -23.88 -11.94 -7.78
C ARG A 247 -23.25 -10.57 -7.96
N ALA A 248 -22.02 -10.56 -8.45
CA ALA A 248 -21.23 -9.39 -8.73
C ALA A 248 -21.45 -8.92 -10.15
N ARG A 249 -21.71 -7.62 -10.26
CA ARG A 249 -22.01 -6.99 -11.53
C ARG A 249 -20.76 -6.39 -12.16
N LEU A 250 -19.72 -6.10 -11.36
CA LEU A 250 -18.49 -5.49 -11.82
C LEU A 250 -17.28 -6.06 -11.07
N VAL A 251 -16.25 -6.42 -11.83
CA VAL A 251 -14.90 -6.67 -11.31
C VAL A 251 -13.99 -5.57 -11.83
N VAL A 252 -13.24 -4.92 -10.95
CA VAL A 252 -12.16 -3.99 -11.33
C VAL A 252 -10.92 -4.38 -10.56
N THR A 253 -9.84 -4.72 -11.26
CA THR A 253 -8.65 -5.27 -10.58
C THR A 253 -7.39 -5.13 -11.42
N SER A 254 -6.22 -5.27 -10.77
CA SER A 254 -4.93 -5.40 -11.43
C SER A 254 -4.22 -6.68 -10.94
N PRO A 255 -4.22 -7.77 -11.72
CA PRO A 255 -3.47 -8.97 -11.35
C PRO A 255 -1.97 -8.67 -11.19
N PRO A 256 -1.25 -9.35 -10.27
CA PRO A 256 0.14 -9.06 -9.97
C PRO A 256 1.07 -9.24 -11.19
N TYR A 257 1.76 -8.17 -11.57
CA TYR A 257 2.68 -8.13 -12.72
C TYR A 257 3.85 -9.14 -12.62
N LEU A 258 4.27 -9.69 -13.76
CA LEU A 258 5.44 -10.57 -13.93
C LEU A 258 6.72 -10.01 -13.27
N ARG A 259 7.23 -10.69 -12.23
CA ARG A 259 8.52 -10.47 -11.56
C ARG A 259 8.83 -9.05 -11.03
N VAL A 260 7.83 -8.20 -10.78
CA VAL A 260 8.13 -6.79 -10.44
C VAL A 260 8.22 -6.50 -8.92
N VAL A 261 7.50 -7.20 -8.04
CA VAL A 261 7.39 -6.78 -6.62
C VAL A 261 7.42 -7.94 -5.61
N ARG A 262 8.38 -7.88 -4.68
CA ARG A 262 8.43 -8.75 -3.48
C ARG A 262 7.63 -8.15 -2.33
N TYR A 263 6.32 -8.37 -2.33
CA TYR A 263 5.39 -7.76 -1.37
C TYR A 263 5.71 -8.11 0.08
N GLY A 264 6.18 -9.33 0.35
CA GLY A 264 6.69 -9.77 1.64
C GLY A 264 7.90 -8.94 2.05
N ALA A 265 8.95 -8.96 1.22
CA ALA A 265 10.18 -8.24 1.52
C ALA A 265 9.98 -6.72 1.75
N TYR A 266 9.11 -6.04 1.00
CA TYR A 266 8.86 -4.61 1.17
C TYR A 266 7.97 -4.24 2.35
N ASN A 267 7.30 -5.22 2.96
CA ASN A 267 6.42 -5.02 4.11
C ASN A 267 6.87 -5.83 5.33
N TRP A 268 8.11 -6.31 5.37
CA TRP A 268 8.57 -7.25 6.39
C TRP A 268 8.33 -6.75 7.83
N LEU A 269 8.50 -5.44 8.08
CA LEU A 269 8.29 -4.86 9.41
C LEU A 269 6.79 -4.81 9.77
N ARG A 270 5.93 -4.60 8.78
CA ARG A 270 4.47 -4.61 8.98
C ARG A 270 3.95 -6.03 9.11
N LEU A 271 4.52 -6.99 8.39
CA LEU A 271 4.17 -8.40 8.50
C LEU A 271 4.63 -8.98 9.85
N TRP A 272 5.79 -8.56 10.36
CA TRP A 272 6.19 -8.85 11.74
C TRP A 272 5.15 -8.36 12.76
N LEU A 273 4.67 -7.12 12.62
CA LEU A 273 3.62 -6.57 13.48
C LEU A 273 2.36 -7.46 13.48
N LEU A 274 2.05 -8.13 12.36
CA LEU A 274 0.91 -9.03 12.22
C LEU A 274 1.21 -10.51 12.53
N GLY A 275 2.45 -10.86 12.88
CA GLY A 275 2.84 -12.26 13.07
C GLY A 275 2.91 -13.10 11.80
N ALA A 276 3.03 -12.46 10.63
CA ALA A 276 3.11 -13.13 9.35
C ALA A 276 4.56 -13.23 8.85
N ASP A 277 4.94 -14.38 8.28
CA ASP A 277 6.25 -14.59 7.68
C ASP A 277 6.31 -13.96 6.26
N PRO A 278 7.18 -12.95 6.04
CA PRO A 278 7.37 -12.34 4.73
C PRO A 278 7.80 -13.33 3.64
N ALA A 279 8.60 -14.35 3.99
CA ALA A 279 9.10 -15.32 3.02
C ALA A 279 7.98 -16.26 2.55
N ALA A 280 7.15 -16.76 3.47
CA ALA A 280 5.95 -17.52 3.14
C ALA A 280 4.97 -16.71 2.26
N ILE A 281 4.81 -15.41 2.51
CA ILE A 281 3.97 -14.54 1.66
C ILE A 281 4.54 -14.40 0.25
N ASP A 282 5.84 -14.13 0.10
CA ASP A 282 6.49 -14.06 -1.22
C ASP A 282 6.42 -15.41 -1.96
N ALA A 283 6.55 -16.54 -1.25
CA ALA A 283 6.43 -17.87 -1.83
C ALA A 283 5.01 -18.17 -2.31
N ARG A 284 3.99 -17.81 -1.53
CA ARG A 284 2.58 -17.99 -1.88
C ARG A 284 2.13 -17.07 -3.01
N LEU A 285 2.58 -15.82 -3.01
CA LEU A 285 2.36 -14.85 -4.08
C LEU A 285 3.20 -15.15 -5.34
N GLY A 286 3.99 -16.24 -5.31
CA GLY A 286 4.94 -16.69 -6.31
C GLY A 286 4.65 -16.13 -7.69
N THR A 287 5.37 -15.07 -8.04
CA THR A 287 5.07 -14.35 -9.27
C THR A 287 5.39 -15.26 -10.45
N PRO A 288 4.46 -15.43 -11.41
CA PRO A 288 4.71 -16.22 -12.60
C PRO A 288 6.02 -15.80 -13.26
N ARG A 289 6.87 -16.77 -13.62
CA ARG A 289 8.22 -16.48 -14.13
C ARG A 289 8.21 -16.22 -15.63
N HIS A 290 7.28 -16.87 -16.33
CA HIS A 290 7.07 -16.77 -17.76
C HIS A 290 5.69 -16.18 -18.09
N PRO A 291 5.52 -15.52 -19.25
CA PRO A 291 4.22 -14.98 -19.68
C PRO A 291 3.10 -16.04 -19.72
N GLU A 292 3.44 -17.26 -20.12
CA GLU A 292 2.52 -18.40 -20.18
C GLU A 292 2.01 -18.77 -18.78
N ASP A 293 2.91 -18.77 -17.78
CA ASP A 293 2.54 -18.98 -16.38
C ASP A 293 1.57 -17.87 -15.89
N TYR A 294 1.74 -16.63 -16.37
CA TYR A 294 0.89 -15.51 -16.00
C TYR A 294 -0.49 -15.60 -16.65
N ALA A 295 -0.56 -15.91 -17.93
CA ALA A 295 -1.83 -16.14 -18.60
C ALA A 295 -2.60 -17.30 -17.96
N GLN A 296 -1.93 -18.41 -17.66
CA GLN A 296 -2.55 -19.55 -16.97
C GLN A 296 -3.03 -19.19 -15.55
N PHE A 297 -2.27 -18.38 -14.82
CA PHE A 297 -2.68 -17.85 -13.53
C PHE A 297 -3.94 -16.99 -13.65
N VAL A 298 -3.96 -16.00 -14.56
CA VAL A 298 -5.12 -15.14 -14.79
C VAL A 298 -6.33 -15.96 -15.28
N ARG A 299 -6.12 -16.98 -16.12
CA ARG A 299 -7.15 -17.92 -16.57
C ARG A 299 -7.80 -18.62 -15.39
N THR A 300 -7.00 -19.15 -14.46
CA THR A 300 -7.50 -19.81 -13.25
C THR A 300 -8.36 -18.87 -12.41
N VAL A 301 -7.95 -17.61 -12.27
CA VAL A 301 -8.70 -16.60 -11.52
C VAL A 301 -10.00 -16.23 -12.23
N LEU A 302 -9.97 -15.99 -13.54
CA LEU A 302 -11.18 -15.71 -14.34
C LEU A 302 -12.18 -16.87 -14.31
N ALA A 303 -11.70 -18.11 -14.36
CA ALA A 303 -12.55 -19.29 -14.18
C ALA A 303 -13.19 -19.31 -12.79
N SER A 304 -12.43 -19.00 -11.74
CA SER A 304 -12.97 -18.95 -10.38
C SER A 304 -14.05 -17.88 -10.19
N LEU A 305 -14.01 -16.78 -10.96
CA LEU A 305 -14.99 -15.70 -10.84
C LEU A 305 -16.37 -16.07 -11.37
N ASP A 306 -16.48 -17.08 -12.25
CA ASP A 306 -17.76 -17.53 -12.82
C ASP A 306 -18.80 -17.87 -11.73
N ASP A 307 -18.34 -18.39 -10.58
CA ASP A 307 -19.18 -18.69 -9.42
C ASP A 307 -19.99 -17.49 -8.90
N VAL A 308 -19.48 -16.27 -9.08
CA VAL A 308 -19.99 -15.04 -8.47
C VAL A 308 -20.42 -13.98 -9.47
N LEU A 309 -20.16 -14.09 -10.77
CA LEU A 309 -20.56 -13.06 -11.74
C LEU A 309 -22.06 -13.13 -12.06
N SER A 310 -22.70 -11.98 -12.27
CA SER A 310 -24.02 -11.90 -12.91
C SER A 310 -23.93 -12.11 -14.42
N ASP A 311 -25.02 -12.49 -15.07
CA ASP A 311 -25.06 -12.68 -16.52
C ASP A 311 -24.68 -11.40 -17.27
N ASP A 312 -25.04 -10.23 -16.74
CA ASP A 312 -24.69 -8.96 -17.34
C ASP A 312 -23.32 -8.41 -16.89
N ALA A 313 -22.52 -9.16 -16.13
CA ALA A 313 -21.31 -8.65 -15.50
C ALA A 313 -20.25 -8.12 -16.49
N VAL A 314 -19.39 -7.22 -15.99
CA VAL A 314 -18.24 -6.70 -16.73
C VAL A 314 -16.99 -6.85 -15.87
N VAL A 315 -15.90 -7.29 -16.48
CA VAL A 315 -14.60 -7.47 -15.84
C VAL A 315 -13.61 -6.51 -16.47
N VAL A 316 -13.00 -5.67 -15.65
CA VAL A 316 -11.99 -4.69 -16.01
C VAL A 316 -10.66 -5.11 -15.41
N LEU A 317 -9.73 -5.50 -16.29
CA LEU A 317 -8.38 -5.90 -15.91
C LEU A 317 -7.39 -4.80 -16.30
N VAL A 318 -6.75 -4.20 -15.31
CA VAL A 318 -5.64 -3.26 -15.51
C VAL A 318 -4.36 -4.09 -15.60
N VAL A 319 -3.82 -4.21 -16.81
CA VAL A 319 -2.64 -5.00 -17.16
C VAL A 319 -1.66 -4.10 -17.88
N GLY A 320 -0.57 -3.72 -17.23
CA GLY A 320 0.51 -2.97 -17.89
C GLY A 320 1.46 -3.92 -18.63
N ASP A 321 1.85 -3.52 -19.84
CA ASP A 321 2.83 -4.24 -20.64
C ASP A 321 4.19 -4.24 -19.92
N VAL A 322 5.04 -5.24 -20.17
CA VAL A 322 6.38 -5.30 -19.55
C VAL A 322 7.43 -5.00 -20.60
N ALA A 323 8.02 -3.80 -20.55
CA ALA A 323 9.10 -3.36 -21.45
C ALA A 323 10.51 -3.65 -20.91
N THR A 324 10.63 -4.22 -19.71
CA THR A 324 11.93 -4.53 -19.09
C THR A 324 12.02 -5.98 -18.63
N ASP A 325 13.13 -6.65 -18.95
CA ASP A 325 13.51 -7.94 -18.36
C ASP A 325 14.73 -7.73 -17.46
N ARG A 326 14.60 -8.10 -16.17
CA ARG A 326 15.65 -7.90 -15.13
C ARG A 326 16.17 -6.45 -15.05
N GLY A 327 15.31 -5.45 -15.30
CA GLY A 327 15.69 -4.04 -15.26
C GLY A 327 16.44 -3.54 -16.51
N ARG A 328 16.61 -4.38 -17.54
CA ARG A 328 17.13 -3.98 -18.85
C ARG A 328 15.98 -3.81 -19.85
N PRO A 329 16.01 -2.81 -20.73
CA PRO A 329 15.04 -2.67 -21.83
C PRO A 329 15.01 -3.96 -22.65
N SER A 330 13.82 -4.51 -22.86
CA SER A 330 13.64 -5.63 -23.78
C SER A 330 13.44 -5.07 -25.20
N ALA A 331 14.05 -5.71 -26.19
CA ALA A 331 13.88 -5.36 -27.61
C ALA A 331 12.44 -5.56 -28.09
N GLU A 332 11.67 -6.44 -27.42
CA GLU A 332 10.25 -6.67 -27.69
C GLU A 332 9.43 -6.45 -26.40
N PRO A 333 8.68 -5.34 -26.29
CA PRO A 333 7.78 -5.12 -25.17
C PRO A 333 6.75 -6.26 -25.11
N ARG A 334 6.69 -6.96 -23.97
CA ARG A 334 5.73 -8.06 -23.80
C ARG A 334 4.31 -7.48 -23.74
N GLN A 335 3.50 -7.81 -24.75
CA GLN A 335 2.10 -7.40 -24.89
C GLN A 335 1.20 -8.20 -23.93
N LEU A 336 1.32 -7.92 -22.63
CA LEU A 336 0.73 -8.73 -21.57
C LEU A 336 -0.80 -8.74 -21.66
N ALA A 337 -1.42 -7.62 -22.03
CA ALA A 337 -2.87 -7.55 -22.23
C ALA A 337 -3.35 -8.44 -23.38
N ARG A 338 -2.56 -8.59 -24.45
CA ARG A 338 -2.89 -9.47 -25.57
C ARG A 338 -2.82 -10.93 -25.15
N SER A 339 -1.77 -11.33 -24.43
CA SER A 339 -1.66 -12.70 -23.90
C SER A 339 -2.77 -13.00 -22.89
N VAL A 340 -3.11 -12.08 -21.99
CA VAL A 340 -4.27 -12.26 -21.10
C VAL A 340 -5.58 -12.44 -21.89
N TRP A 341 -5.76 -11.71 -22.98
CA TRP A 341 -6.94 -11.91 -23.83
C TRP A 341 -6.93 -13.27 -24.54
N GLU A 342 -5.91 -13.54 -25.37
CA GLU A 342 -5.85 -14.73 -26.24
C GLU A 342 -5.67 -16.02 -25.44
N ASP A 343 -4.82 -15.99 -24.42
CA ASP A 343 -4.38 -17.17 -23.69
C ASP A 343 -5.13 -17.32 -22.35
N ALA A 344 -5.90 -16.35 -21.86
CA ALA A 344 -6.63 -16.51 -20.59
C ALA A 344 -8.14 -16.35 -20.73
N ALA A 345 -8.61 -15.19 -21.20
CA ALA A 345 -10.02 -14.84 -21.23
C ALA A 345 -10.79 -15.54 -22.37
N ARG A 346 -10.29 -15.43 -23.61
CA ARG A 346 -10.95 -15.98 -24.81
C ARG A 346 -11.20 -17.50 -24.73
N PRO A 347 -10.26 -18.34 -24.24
CA PRO A 347 -10.48 -19.79 -24.13
C PRO A 347 -11.58 -20.17 -23.12
N LEU A 348 -11.89 -19.28 -22.16
CA LEU A 348 -12.97 -19.45 -21.20
C LEU A 348 -14.33 -18.94 -21.74
N GLY A 349 -14.39 -18.45 -22.98
CA GLY A 349 -15.62 -17.92 -23.58
C GLY A 349 -15.94 -16.46 -23.23
N TYR A 350 -15.04 -15.74 -22.53
CA TYR A 350 -15.21 -14.31 -22.33
C TYR A 350 -15.17 -13.57 -23.68
N LEU A 351 -15.93 -12.48 -23.75
CA LEU A 351 -16.02 -11.64 -24.94
C LEU A 351 -15.33 -10.30 -24.72
N LEU A 352 -14.57 -9.85 -25.72
CA LEU A 352 -13.88 -8.57 -25.70
C LEU A 352 -14.84 -7.41 -25.99
N ALA A 353 -14.93 -6.45 -25.06
CA ALA A 353 -15.60 -5.18 -25.28
C ALA A 353 -14.61 -4.11 -25.80
N GLY A 354 -13.36 -4.15 -25.35
CA GLY A 354 -12.31 -3.27 -25.86
C GLY A 354 -11.04 -3.29 -25.02
N VAL A 355 -10.00 -2.65 -25.56
CA VAL A 355 -8.74 -2.39 -24.86
C VAL A 355 -8.53 -0.88 -24.84
N SER A 356 -8.44 -0.30 -23.66
CA SER A 356 -8.09 1.12 -23.47
C SER A 356 -6.61 1.25 -23.10
N THR A 357 -5.94 2.24 -23.65
CA THR A 357 -4.57 2.61 -23.29
C THR A 357 -4.61 3.84 -22.38
N ASP A 358 -4.18 3.70 -21.13
CA ASP A 358 -4.05 4.83 -20.20
C ASP A 358 -2.57 5.27 -20.15
N PRO A 359 -2.23 6.47 -20.66
CA PRO A 359 -0.90 7.05 -20.44
C PRO A 359 -0.80 7.46 -18.97
N VAL A 360 -0.23 6.59 -18.14
CA VAL A 360 -0.10 6.88 -16.72
C VAL A 360 0.91 8.01 -16.53
N ALA A 361 0.41 9.21 -16.21
CA ALA A 361 1.23 10.37 -15.92
C ALA A 361 2.40 10.01 -14.96
N PRO A 362 3.67 10.22 -15.35
CA PRO A 362 4.84 9.74 -14.61
C PRO A 362 4.95 10.21 -13.15
N SER A 363 4.23 11.26 -12.76
CA SER A 363 4.21 11.81 -11.40
C SER A 363 3.27 11.05 -10.44
N ARG A 364 2.47 10.10 -10.92
CA ARG A 364 1.43 9.41 -10.13
C ARG A 364 1.77 7.97 -9.73
N LYS A 365 2.86 7.39 -10.23
CA LYS A 365 3.31 6.04 -9.84
C LYS A 365 4.14 6.06 -8.56
N VAL A 366 3.77 5.19 -7.62
CA VAL A 366 4.44 5.02 -6.32
C VAL A 366 5.88 4.48 -6.46
N THR A 367 6.24 3.95 -7.64
CA THR A 367 7.56 3.40 -7.98
C THR A 367 8.67 4.43 -8.08
N ARG A 368 8.37 5.74 -8.26
CA ARG A 368 9.39 6.81 -8.38
C ARG A 368 10.01 7.29 -7.06
N ILE A 369 9.60 6.74 -5.92
CA ILE A 369 10.22 7.04 -4.60
C ILE A 369 11.69 6.54 -4.53
N TRP A 370 12.16 5.82 -5.55
CA TRP A 370 13.44 5.11 -5.59
C TRP A 370 14.58 5.81 -6.38
N GLY A 371 14.43 7.08 -6.79
CA GLY A 371 15.48 7.77 -7.54
C GLY A 371 15.87 7.04 -8.84
N ASP A 372 17.07 7.31 -9.36
CA ASP A 372 17.56 6.80 -10.66
C ASP A 372 17.74 5.27 -10.74
N GLU A 373 17.52 4.54 -9.64
CA GLU A 373 17.49 3.06 -9.58
C GLU A 373 16.08 2.47 -9.78
N ALA A 374 15.11 3.26 -10.24
CA ALA A 374 13.79 2.77 -10.59
C ALA A 374 13.88 1.77 -11.77
N GLY A 375 13.46 0.53 -11.54
CA GLY A 375 13.08 -0.37 -12.63
C GLY A 375 12.08 0.35 -13.52
N ARG A 376 12.46 0.60 -14.78
CA ARG A 376 11.64 1.27 -15.80
C ARG A 376 10.45 0.35 -16.15
N ALA A 377 9.46 0.31 -15.28
CA ALA A 377 8.16 -0.26 -15.55
C ALA A 377 7.40 0.74 -16.44
N THR A 378 7.17 0.32 -17.69
CA THR A 378 6.37 0.92 -18.78
C THR A 378 5.54 2.17 -18.48
N ASP A 379 5.57 3.10 -19.44
CA ASP A 379 4.82 4.37 -19.42
C ASP A 379 3.32 4.22 -19.77
N THR A 380 2.85 3.01 -20.10
CA THR A 380 1.46 2.77 -20.54
C THR A 380 0.86 1.55 -19.83
N ASP A 381 -0.23 1.76 -19.08
CA ASP A 381 -1.08 0.66 -18.60
C ASP A 381 -2.14 0.35 -19.68
N ARG A 382 -2.39 -0.93 -19.96
CA ARG A 382 -3.50 -1.34 -20.83
C ARG A 382 -4.65 -1.85 -19.96
N ILE A 383 -5.86 -1.45 -20.31
CA ILE A 383 -7.06 -1.82 -19.57
C ILE A 383 -7.90 -2.68 -20.50
N LEU A 384 -7.98 -3.96 -20.16
CA LEU A 384 -8.77 -4.95 -20.86
C LEU A 384 -10.18 -4.98 -20.27
N VAL A 385 -11.19 -4.69 -21.10
CA VAL A 385 -12.60 -4.74 -20.70
C VAL A 385 -13.25 -5.94 -21.39
N ILE A 386 -13.65 -6.92 -20.60
CA ILE A 386 -14.24 -8.19 -21.06
C ILE A 386 -15.54 -8.47 -20.31
N ALA A 387 -16.35 -9.38 -20.85
CA ALA A 387 -17.59 -9.84 -20.22
C ALA A 387 -17.79 -11.35 -20.40
N PRO A 388 -18.42 -12.06 -19.46
CA PRO A 388 -18.69 -13.49 -19.59
C PRO A 388 -19.78 -13.80 -20.62
N THR A 389 -20.66 -12.83 -20.93
CA THR A 389 -21.76 -13.00 -21.88
C THR A 389 -21.89 -11.82 -22.84
N GLU A 390 -22.65 -12.00 -23.91
CA GLU A 390 -22.99 -10.93 -24.86
C GLU A 390 -23.79 -9.80 -24.21
N LEU A 391 -24.62 -10.10 -23.20
CA LEU A 391 -25.36 -9.09 -22.45
C LEU A 391 -24.40 -8.14 -21.71
N GLY A 392 -23.42 -8.70 -21.00
CA GLY A 392 -22.37 -7.92 -20.33
C GLY A 392 -21.50 -7.13 -21.32
N ARG A 393 -21.16 -7.72 -22.48
CA ARG A 393 -20.38 -7.04 -23.52
C ARG A 393 -21.11 -5.82 -24.07
N ARG A 394 -22.40 -5.96 -24.42
CA ARG A 394 -23.23 -4.85 -24.89
C ARG A 394 -23.34 -3.74 -23.85
N ARG A 395 -23.49 -4.12 -22.57
CA ARG A 395 -23.50 -3.16 -21.47
C ARG A 395 -22.19 -2.38 -21.35
N ALA A 396 -21.04 -3.06 -21.46
CA ALA A 396 -19.74 -2.40 -21.46
C ALA A 396 -19.60 -1.42 -22.64
N LEU A 397 -19.95 -1.85 -23.86
CA LEU A 397 -19.90 -1.01 -25.07
C LEU A 397 -20.81 0.22 -24.98
N ALA A 398 -22.00 0.08 -24.37
CA ALA A 398 -22.90 1.21 -24.15
C ALA A 398 -22.31 2.20 -23.13
N ALA A 399 -21.77 1.72 -22.01
CA ALA A 399 -21.23 2.56 -20.95
C ALA A 399 -19.96 3.34 -21.38
N LEU A 400 -19.17 2.81 -22.32
CA LEU A 400 -17.96 3.46 -22.84
C LEU A 400 -18.24 4.64 -23.78
N ARG A 401 -19.50 4.86 -24.21
CA ARG A 401 -19.88 6.01 -25.05
C ARG A 401 -20.11 7.31 -24.26
N HIS A 402 -20.13 7.24 -22.93
CA HIS A 402 -20.40 8.39 -22.06
C HIS A 402 -19.12 9.00 -21.45
N PRO A 403 -19.01 10.33 -21.35
CA PRO A 403 -17.85 11.02 -20.77
C PRO A 403 -17.61 10.65 -19.30
N VAL A 404 -16.35 10.74 -18.85
CA VAL A 404 -15.93 10.32 -17.49
C VAL A 404 -16.17 11.48 -16.53
N PRO A 405 -16.94 11.32 -15.45
CA PRO A 405 -16.75 12.15 -14.28
C PRO A 405 -15.44 11.72 -13.61
N TRP A 406 -14.35 12.44 -13.89
CA TRP A 406 -13.03 12.16 -13.30
C TRP A 406 -12.95 12.61 -11.84
N GLU A 407 -13.83 13.53 -11.45
CA GLU A 407 -13.95 14.01 -10.08
C GLU A 407 -14.83 13.06 -9.27
N ALA A 408 -14.23 12.42 -8.27
CA ALA A 408 -15.01 11.76 -7.25
C ALA A 408 -15.81 12.82 -6.47
N PRO A 409 -17.08 12.55 -6.11
CA PRO A 409 -17.83 13.47 -5.25
C PRO A 409 -17.00 13.75 -3.99
N GLY A 410 -16.93 15.02 -3.60
CA GLY A 410 -16.27 15.43 -2.36
C GLY A 410 -16.80 14.61 -1.18
N PRO A 411 -15.99 14.40 -0.12
CA PRO A 411 -16.46 13.68 1.05
C PRO A 411 -17.78 14.30 1.55
N PRO A 412 -18.76 13.49 2.01
CA PRO A 412 -19.97 14.04 2.61
C PRO A 412 -19.57 15.02 3.71
N ALA A 413 -20.27 16.16 3.79
CA ALA A 413 -19.97 17.24 4.73
C ALA A 413 -19.85 16.66 6.16
N VAL A 414 -18.63 16.61 6.67
CA VAL A 414 -18.37 16.12 8.02
C VAL A 414 -18.79 17.23 8.99
N ARG A 415 -19.80 16.98 9.83
CA ARG A 415 -20.05 17.82 11.02
C ARG A 415 -18.74 17.81 11.83
N ARG A 416 -18.13 18.99 12.01
CA ARG A 416 -16.86 19.14 12.74
C ARG A 416 -16.92 18.32 14.04
N PRO A 417 -15.97 17.40 14.29
CA PRO A 417 -15.91 16.74 15.59
C PRO A 417 -15.69 17.81 16.67
N VAL A 418 -16.52 17.75 17.72
CA VAL A 418 -16.34 18.53 18.95
C VAL A 418 -14.92 18.26 19.45
N ALA A 419 -14.19 19.33 19.79
CA ALA A 419 -12.86 19.23 20.37
C ALA A 419 -12.94 18.46 21.69
N ILE A 420 -12.62 17.17 21.65
CA ILE A 420 -12.37 16.37 22.83
C ILE A 420 -10.86 16.21 22.86
N LEU A 421 -10.20 17.07 23.62
CA LEU A 421 -8.91 16.90 24.30
C LEU A 421 -8.49 18.30 24.79
N GLY A 422 -9.03 18.69 25.94
CA GLY A 422 -8.41 19.71 26.79
C GLY A 422 -7.23 19.06 27.50
N GLY A 423 -6.04 19.57 27.22
CA GLY A 423 -4.80 19.21 27.90
C GLY A 423 -3.87 20.38 27.69
N ASP A 424 -3.70 21.18 28.75
CA ASP A 424 -2.90 22.39 28.78
C ASP A 424 -1.49 22.13 28.26
N ALA A 425 -1.17 22.75 27.13
CA ALA A 425 0.19 23.02 26.73
C ALA A 425 0.46 24.47 27.12
N ALA A 426 1.29 24.66 28.15
CA ALA A 426 1.79 25.96 28.54
C ALA A 426 2.42 26.67 27.33
N ASP A 427 1.97 27.91 27.12
CA ASP A 427 2.45 28.84 26.11
C ASP A 427 3.97 29.03 26.18
N VAL A 428 4.65 28.73 25.07
CA VAL A 428 5.97 29.30 24.77
C VAL A 428 5.83 30.01 23.42
N PRO A 429 5.85 31.36 23.38
CA PRO A 429 5.64 32.09 22.14
C PRO A 429 6.86 31.96 21.22
N PRO A 430 6.66 31.86 19.89
CA PRO A 430 7.76 31.81 18.94
C PRO A 430 8.37 33.21 18.78
N GLY A 431 9.64 33.36 19.15
CA GLY A 431 10.43 34.55 18.85
C GLY A 431 10.55 34.78 17.35
N ARG A 432 10.09 35.95 16.89
CA ARG A 432 10.37 36.48 15.55
C ARG A 432 11.83 36.92 15.47
N PRO A 433 12.58 36.64 14.40
CA PRO A 433 13.78 37.42 14.11
C PRO A 433 13.36 38.77 13.54
N ARG A 434 13.91 39.84 14.12
CA ARG A 434 13.74 41.24 13.71
C ARG A 434 14.32 41.44 12.30
N ARG A 435 13.58 42.16 11.47
CA ARG A 435 14.08 42.90 10.32
C ARG A 435 14.56 44.25 10.82
N ASP A 436 15.83 44.57 10.59
CA ASP A 436 16.29 45.95 10.46
C ASP A 436 16.88 46.10 9.06
N GLY A 437 16.59 47.22 8.41
CA GLY A 437 17.05 47.52 7.06
C GLY A 437 17.46 48.99 6.94
N SER A 438 18.30 49.27 5.94
CA SER A 438 18.50 50.55 5.23
C SER A 438 19.69 50.34 4.28
N ALA A 439 19.50 50.27 2.96
CA ALA A 439 19.36 51.39 2.00
C ALA A 439 20.67 52.16 1.76
N GLY A 440 21.10 52.22 0.49
CA GLY A 440 22.18 53.09 0.00
C GLY A 440 22.72 52.63 -1.36
N ALA A 441 22.50 53.44 -2.39
CA ALA A 441 22.80 53.18 -3.80
C ALA A 441 24.21 53.66 -4.22
N ASP A 442 24.55 53.31 -5.46
CA ASP A 442 25.42 54.02 -6.42
C ASP A 442 26.86 53.52 -6.70
N GLU A 443 27.09 53.45 -8.02
CA GLU A 443 28.34 53.56 -8.81
C GLU A 443 29.24 52.33 -9.05
N GLU A 444 29.11 51.78 -10.27
CA GLU A 444 30.18 51.20 -11.10
C GLU A 444 31.23 52.28 -11.47
N PRO A 445 32.50 51.97 -11.89
CA PRO A 445 32.82 50.92 -12.87
C PRO A 445 34.17 50.16 -12.75
N GLY A 446 34.21 48.99 -13.40
CA GLY A 446 35.31 48.57 -14.29
C GLY A 446 36.54 47.85 -13.71
N SER A 447 36.67 46.55 -13.98
CA SER A 447 37.79 46.03 -14.79
C SER A 447 37.61 44.54 -15.14
N ARG A 448 38.00 44.23 -16.38
CA ARG A 448 37.94 42.94 -17.06
C ARG A 448 38.99 41.96 -16.52
N ALA A 449 38.70 40.66 -16.56
CA ALA A 449 39.52 39.67 -17.27
C ALA A 449 38.81 38.29 -17.28
N ASP A 450 38.74 37.72 -18.47
CA ASP A 450 38.32 36.37 -18.81
C ASP A 450 39.14 35.28 -18.10
N ASP A 451 38.54 34.11 -17.87
CA ASP A 451 38.96 32.85 -18.50
C ASP A 451 38.35 31.62 -17.82
N GLN A 452 37.46 30.95 -18.55
CA GLN A 452 37.30 29.49 -18.57
C GLN A 452 37.89 29.02 -19.92
N PRO A 453 38.52 27.83 -20.02
CA PRO A 453 37.71 26.66 -20.33
C PRO A 453 38.22 25.31 -19.81
N ALA A 454 37.43 24.29 -20.14
CA ALA A 454 37.35 22.94 -19.61
C ALA A 454 38.30 21.89 -20.23
N ALA A 455 38.40 20.77 -19.49
CA ALA A 455 38.54 19.37 -19.93
C ALA A 455 39.76 18.89 -20.74
N GLN A 456 40.34 17.74 -20.34
CA GLN A 456 40.67 16.55 -21.16
C GLN A 456 41.45 15.52 -20.31
N LEU A 457 40.95 14.28 -20.14
CA LEU A 457 41.24 13.08 -20.94
C LEU A 457 42.75 12.76 -21.11
N ARG A 458 43.19 11.67 -20.47
CA ARG A 458 44.53 11.07 -20.62
C ARG A 458 44.60 10.16 -21.86
N PRO A 459 45.70 10.17 -22.64
CA PRO A 459 46.05 9.09 -23.55
C PRO A 459 47.16 8.18 -22.98
N ALA A 460 47.17 6.94 -23.49
CA ALA A 460 48.13 5.89 -23.18
C ALA A 460 49.43 6.03 -24.01
N ALA A 461 50.48 5.40 -23.48
CA ALA A 461 51.88 5.54 -23.87
C ALA A 461 52.26 4.96 -25.25
N ALA A 462 53.29 5.58 -25.83
CA ALA A 462 53.96 5.21 -27.07
C ALA A 462 54.94 4.03 -26.91
N GLY A 463 55.10 3.25 -27.98
CA GLY A 463 56.26 2.37 -28.23
C GLY A 463 56.82 2.66 -29.64
N PRO A 464 58.13 2.43 -29.91
CA PRO A 464 58.90 3.33 -30.78
C PRO A 464 59.27 2.81 -32.18
N SER A 465 59.50 3.81 -33.06
CA SER A 465 60.52 3.96 -34.13
C SER A 465 60.77 2.88 -35.19
N VAL A 466 60.25 3.18 -36.40
CA VAL A 466 60.94 3.32 -37.71
C VAL A 466 62.39 2.80 -37.86
N ARG A 467 62.63 1.98 -38.90
CA ARG A 467 63.63 2.26 -39.95
C ARG A 467 63.49 1.38 -41.20
N ALA A 468 63.60 2.08 -42.33
CA ALA A 468 63.90 1.69 -43.72
C ALA A 468 62.87 0.82 -44.47
#